data_AF-A0A7S0J7B9-F1
#
_entry.id   AF-A0A7S0J7B9-F1
#
_cell.length_a   1.000
_cell.length_b   1.000
_cell.length_c   1.000
_cell.angle_alpha   90.00
_cell.angle_beta   90.00
_cell.angle_gamma   90.00
#
_symmetry.space_group_name_H-M   'P 1'
#
loop_
_entity.id
_entity.type
_entity.pdbx_description
1 polymer ?
#
loop_
_entity_poly.entity_id
_entity_poly.type
_entity_poly.pdbx_seq_one_letter_code
_entity_poly.pdbx_strand_id
1 'polypeptide(L)'
;PRSTLSPLSGTPKSCASPPKLFDAGVFGASPLLGIKLLGCRIACVACDSAAERAGLQPFDTVLAVDGVVLRSGNGDSFAEALQHKKAWAGTHGVVLTIERPDVSTWQELARRIVADTPCPPWLRAAMACLRGDTHALMREHMAMAHRGVDLQSRRFTDEDICAMHLCRLAERGDLIGQPPLEALAVQIGMHMAEFALQLGDASTATCLHDLSLTQAVHRINCEPASVRFGSPICEDKVADGESTHGGGDG
;
A
#
# COMPACT_ATOMS: atom_id res chain seq x y z
N PRO A 1 -4.04 15.77 -13.05
CA PRO A 1 -2.80 16.44 -12.57
C PRO A 1 -1.59 15.73 -13.18
N ARG A 2 -0.64 16.44 -13.80
CA ARG A 2 0.60 15.84 -14.35
C ARG A 2 1.65 15.82 -13.24
N SER A 3 2.11 14.63 -12.85
CA SER A 3 3.20 14.48 -11.88
C SER A 3 4.48 14.12 -12.63
N THR A 4 5.46 15.01 -12.62
CA THR A 4 6.80 14.79 -13.19
C THR A 4 7.80 14.47 -12.08
N LEU A 5 8.57 13.37 -12.23
CA LEU A 5 9.63 12.99 -11.29
C LEU A 5 10.91 13.79 -11.58
N SER A 6 11.25 14.72 -10.68
CA SER A 6 12.57 15.37 -10.65
C SER A 6 13.45 14.73 -9.57
N PRO A 7 14.78 14.64 -9.77
CA PRO A 7 15.69 14.24 -8.71
C PRO A 7 15.80 15.37 -7.67
N LEU A 8 15.36 15.12 -6.44
CA LEU A 8 15.46 16.08 -5.33
C LEU A 8 16.45 15.60 -4.27
N SER A 9 17.43 16.44 -3.93
CA SER A 9 18.37 16.23 -2.85
C SER A 9 17.77 16.72 -1.52
N GLY A 10 17.09 15.82 -0.81
CA GLY A 10 16.70 16.02 0.58
C GLY A 10 16.96 14.74 1.34
N THR A 11 17.65 14.81 2.47
CA THR A 11 17.97 13.65 3.32
C THR A 11 16.71 13.15 4.03
N PRO A 12 16.19 11.95 3.73
CA PRO A 12 15.02 11.41 4.43
C PRO A 12 15.39 10.97 5.85
N LYS A 13 14.45 11.17 6.79
CA LYS A 13 14.48 10.54 8.11
C LYS A 13 14.45 9.02 7.93
N SER A 14 15.50 8.36 8.42
CA SER A 14 15.68 6.92 8.32
C SER A 14 14.60 6.18 9.10
N CYS A 15 13.61 5.63 8.40
CA CYS A 15 12.90 4.44 8.87
C CYS A 15 13.90 3.27 8.85
N ALA A 16 13.84 2.38 9.85
CA ALA A 16 14.74 1.24 9.92
C ALA A 16 14.60 0.40 8.64
N SER A 17 15.72 0.15 7.97
CA SER A 17 15.76 -0.60 6.70
C SER A 17 15.02 -1.92 6.84
N PRO A 18 13.93 -2.16 6.10
CA PRO A 18 13.23 -3.44 6.18
C PRO A 18 14.14 -4.57 5.69
N PRO A 19 13.98 -5.80 6.21
CA PRO A 19 14.75 -6.95 5.75
C PRO A 19 14.54 -7.14 4.24
N LYS A 20 15.63 -7.46 3.52
CA LYS A 20 15.65 -7.74 2.09
C LYS A 20 14.86 -9.04 1.80
N LEU A 21 13.53 -8.95 1.82
CA LEU A 21 12.61 -10.05 1.56
C LEU A 21 11.78 -9.78 0.29
N PHE A 22 12.45 -9.29 -0.76
CA PHE A 22 11.85 -9.10 -2.09
C PHE A 22 12.68 -9.86 -3.11
N ASP A 23 12.66 -11.18 -3.01
CA ASP A 23 13.15 -12.07 -4.06
C ASP A 23 12.19 -13.27 -4.16
N ALA A 24 11.02 -13.02 -4.72
CA ALA A 24 10.10 -14.04 -5.20
C ALA A 24 9.52 -13.50 -6.50
N GLY A 25 9.70 -14.21 -7.62
CA GLY A 25 9.38 -13.73 -8.97
C GLY A 25 7.99 -13.10 -9.07
N VAL A 26 7.94 -11.79 -9.24
CA VAL A 26 6.71 -11.01 -9.07
C VAL A 26 6.03 -10.74 -10.41
N PHE A 27 4.81 -11.21 -10.57
CA PHE A 27 3.88 -10.65 -11.56
C PHE A 27 3.46 -9.24 -11.08
N GLY A 28 3.69 -8.22 -11.91
CA GLY A 28 3.16 -6.87 -11.67
C GLY A 28 3.88 -5.99 -10.64
N ALA A 29 5.02 -6.40 -10.06
CA ALA A 29 5.86 -5.47 -9.31
C ALA A 29 6.89 -4.81 -10.21
N SER A 30 6.97 -3.48 -10.12
CA SER A 30 8.14 -2.76 -10.60
C SER A 30 9.07 -2.54 -9.41
N PRO A 31 10.09 -3.39 -9.19
CA PRO A 31 11.04 -3.19 -8.10
C PRO A 31 11.78 -1.85 -8.24
N LEU A 32 11.83 -1.29 -9.45
CA LEU A 32 12.37 0.03 -9.74
C LEU A 32 11.54 1.17 -9.12
N LEU A 33 10.22 1.03 -9.09
CA LEU A 33 9.32 2.06 -8.56
C LEU A 33 8.89 1.78 -7.12
N GLY A 34 8.91 0.50 -6.70
CA GLY A 34 8.38 0.06 -5.41
C GLY A 34 6.85 0.04 -5.37
N ILE A 35 6.21 -0.36 -6.47
CA ILE A 35 4.74 -0.58 -6.51
C ILE A 35 4.43 -2.03 -6.88
N LYS A 36 3.32 -2.53 -6.34
CA LYS A 36 2.64 -3.73 -6.82
C LYS A 36 1.33 -3.34 -7.49
N LEU A 37 1.04 -3.94 -8.64
CA LEU A 37 -0.17 -3.70 -9.41
C LEU A 37 -1.13 -4.89 -9.35
N LEU A 38 -2.43 -4.59 -9.36
CA LEU A 38 -3.50 -5.48 -9.74
C LEU A 38 -4.11 -4.98 -11.06
N GLY A 39 -3.77 -5.63 -12.17
CA GLY A 39 -4.01 -5.07 -13.51
C GLY A 39 -3.28 -3.73 -13.67
N CYS A 40 -4.02 -2.64 -13.88
CA CYS A 40 -3.47 -1.28 -13.96
C CYS A 40 -3.58 -0.49 -12.63
N ARG A 41 -4.12 -1.09 -11.57
CA ARG A 41 -4.37 -0.40 -10.29
C ARG A 41 -3.23 -0.67 -9.32
N ILE A 42 -2.74 0.38 -8.67
CA ILE A 42 -1.75 0.25 -7.60
C ILE A 42 -2.42 -0.39 -6.39
N ALA A 43 -1.93 -1.56 -6.00
CA ALA A 43 -2.41 -2.29 -4.83
C ALA A 43 -1.58 -1.96 -3.58
N CYS A 44 -0.27 -1.80 -3.76
CA CYS A 44 0.66 -1.49 -2.69
C CYS A 44 1.76 -0.55 -3.19
N VAL A 45 2.21 0.33 -2.29
CA VAL A 45 3.38 1.20 -2.48
C VAL A 45 4.33 0.90 -1.34
N ALA A 46 5.59 0.60 -1.65
CA ALA A 46 6.61 0.31 -0.66
C ALA A 46 7.09 1.60 0.02
N CYS A 47 7.35 1.53 1.32
CA CYS A 47 7.94 2.63 2.08
C CYS A 47 9.31 3.01 1.49
N ASP A 48 9.65 4.30 1.55
CA ASP A 48 10.86 4.91 1.03
C ASP A 48 11.13 4.62 -0.45
N SER A 49 10.10 4.24 -1.20
CA SER A 49 10.22 3.96 -2.63
C SER A 49 10.16 5.23 -3.48
N ALA A 50 10.58 5.12 -4.74
CA ALA A 50 10.40 6.22 -5.70
C ALA A 50 8.92 6.57 -5.89
N ALA A 51 8.04 5.57 -5.87
CA ALA A 51 6.60 5.74 -5.95
C ALA A 51 5.99 6.47 -4.76
N GLU A 52 6.40 6.12 -3.54
CA GLU A 52 5.94 6.82 -2.34
C GLU A 52 6.36 8.29 -2.37
N ARG A 53 7.64 8.57 -2.69
CA ARG A 53 8.14 9.94 -2.86
C ARG A 53 7.43 10.71 -3.97
N ALA A 54 6.90 10.01 -4.96
CA ALA A 54 6.08 10.58 -6.03
C ALA A 54 4.63 10.87 -5.62
N GLY A 55 4.23 10.46 -4.42
CA GLY A 55 2.85 10.56 -3.94
C GLY A 55 1.90 9.57 -4.62
N LEU A 56 2.40 8.47 -5.19
CA LEU A 56 1.55 7.37 -5.66
C LEU A 56 0.91 6.66 -4.47
N GLN A 57 -0.31 6.20 -4.68
CA GLN A 57 -1.14 5.63 -3.62
C GLN A 57 -1.85 4.37 -4.09
N PRO A 58 -2.20 3.48 -3.15
CA PRO A 58 -3.17 2.43 -3.43
C PRO A 58 -4.44 3.02 -4.06
N PHE A 59 -5.09 2.24 -4.92
CA PHE A 59 -6.22 2.63 -5.76
C PHE A 59 -5.91 3.57 -6.93
N ASP A 60 -4.75 4.22 -7.01
CA ASP A 60 -4.38 4.93 -8.24
C ASP A 60 -4.38 3.97 -9.43
N THR A 61 -4.96 4.39 -10.55
CA THR A 61 -5.00 3.62 -11.80
C THR A 61 -3.98 4.20 -12.76
N VAL A 62 -3.01 3.40 -13.18
CA VAL A 62 -2.03 3.80 -14.19
C VAL A 62 -2.70 3.76 -15.57
N LEU A 63 -2.79 4.92 -16.22
CA LEU A 63 -3.37 5.07 -17.55
C LEU A 63 -2.31 5.04 -18.64
N ALA A 64 -1.12 5.56 -18.36
CA ALA A 64 -0.02 5.61 -19.33
C ALA A 64 1.34 5.61 -18.64
N VAL A 65 2.34 5.08 -19.34
CA VAL A 65 3.77 5.14 -18.97
C VAL A 65 4.49 5.89 -20.08
N ASP A 66 5.11 7.03 -19.74
CA ASP A 66 5.83 7.90 -20.67
C ASP A 66 5.00 8.30 -21.91
N GLY A 67 3.71 8.54 -21.71
CA GLY A 67 2.77 8.90 -22.77
C GLY A 67 2.23 7.71 -23.58
N VAL A 68 2.74 6.49 -23.36
CA VAL A 68 2.18 5.26 -23.94
C VAL A 68 0.98 4.83 -23.10
N VAL A 69 -0.22 4.94 -23.69
CA VAL A 69 -1.48 4.55 -23.05
C VAL A 69 -1.53 3.04 -22.87
N LEU A 70 -1.79 2.60 -21.64
CA LEU A 70 -2.03 1.19 -21.31
C LEU A 70 -3.44 0.83 -21.78
N ARG A 71 -3.55 -0.10 -22.73
CA ARG A 71 -4.86 -0.61 -23.17
C ARG A 71 -5.41 -1.49 -22.04
N SER A 72 -6.61 -1.13 -21.58
CA SER A 72 -7.27 -1.67 -20.38
C SER A 72 -7.19 -3.20 -20.26
N GLY A 73 -6.88 -3.66 -19.05
CA GLY A 73 -7.25 -5.00 -18.56
C GLY A 73 -6.09 -5.86 -18.09
N ASN A 74 -4.95 -5.82 -18.79
CA ASN A 74 -3.89 -6.81 -18.56
C ASN A 74 -2.63 -6.14 -18.01
N GLY A 75 -2.16 -6.61 -16.84
CA GLY A 75 -0.94 -6.13 -16.19
C GLY A 75 0.33 -6.29 -17.04
N ASP A 76 0.30 -7.19 -18.03
CA ASP A 76 1.39 -7.40 -19.00
C ASP A 76 1.74 -6.11 -19.75
N SER A 77 0.73 -5.28 -20.08
CA SER A 77 0.93 -4.01 -20.78
C SER A 77 1.81 -3.02 -20.01
N PHE A 78 1.77 -3.06 -18.67
CA PHE A 78 2.59 -2.19 -17.83
C PHE A 78 4.03 -2.69 -17.74
N ALA A 79 4.23 -4.00 -17.59
CA ALA A 79 5.55 -4.60 -17.56
C ALA A 79 6.27 -4.39 -18.90
N GLU A 80 5.57 -4.59 -20.02
CA GLU A 80 6.07 -4.31 -21.37
C GLU A 80 6.43 -2.83 -21.54
N ALA A 81 5.56 -1.90 -21.14
CA ALA A 81 5.83 -0.47 -21.23
C ALA A 81 7.09 -0.05 -20.44
N LEU A 82 7.30 -0.63 -19.25
CA LEU A 82 8.52 -0.43 -18.47
C LEU A 82 9.76 -1.07 -19.11
N GLN A 83 9.63 -2.26 -19.70
CA GLN A 83 10.74 -2.96 -20.36
C GLN A 83 11.23 -2.21 -21.60
N HIS A 84 10.31 -1.69 -22.43
CA HIS A 84 10.65 -0.81 -23.55
C HIS A 84 11.47 0.40 -23.08
N LYS A 85 11.22 0.89 -21.87
CA LYS A 85 11.99 2.00 -21.31
C LYS A 85 13.33 1.60 -20.72
N LYS A 86 13.53 0.37 -20.21
CA LYS A 86 14.86 -0.07 -19.75
C LYS A 86 15.93 0.05 -20.85
N ALA A 87 15.54 -0.06 -22.12
CA ALA A 87 16.42 0.20 -23.27
C ALA A 87 16.77 1.69 -23.49
N TRP A 88 16.00 2.62 -22.91
CA TRP A 88 16.13 4.08 -23.02
C TRP A 88 16.55 4.78 -21.71
N ALA A 89 16.64 4.03 -20.60
CA ALA A 89 16.68 4.54 -19.22
C ALA A 89 18.01 5.17 -18.77
N GLY A 90 18.88 5.57 -19.69
CA GLY A 90 20.16 6.22 -19.31
C GLY A 90 20.00 7.60 -18.69
N THR A 91 18.88 8.31 -18.91
CA THR A 91 18.82 9.75 -18.57
C THR A 91 17.46 10.32 -18.14
N HIS A 92 16.34 9.64 -18.41
CA HIS A 92 15.01 10.21 -18.18
C HIS A 92 14.20 9.38 -17.18
N GLY A 93 13.73 10.01 -16.10
CA GLY A 93 12.85 9.40 -15.10
C GLY A 93 11.54 8.88 -15.72
N VAL A 94 10.90 7.89 -15.08
CA VAL A 94 9.60 7.32 -15.50
C VAL A 94 8.47 8.30 -15.22
N VAL A 95 7.68 8.64 -16.24
CA VAL A 95 6.49 9.49 -16.07
C VAL A 95 5.25 8.60 -16.12
N LEU A 96 4.48 8.59 -15.03
CA LEU A 96 3.20 7.88 -14.98
C LEU A 96 2.06 8.88 -15.12
N THR A 97 1.11 8.58 -16.01
CA THR A 97 -0.20 9.24 -16.01
C THR A 97 -1.14 8.37 -15.20
N ILE A 98 -1.71 8.93 -14.14
CA ILE A 98 -2.60 8.21 -13.23
C ILE A 98 -3.97 8.86 -13.14
N GLU A 99 -4.96 8.03 -12.81
CA GLU A 99 -6.29 8.43 -12.35
C GLU A 99 -6.45 8.02 -10.89
N ARG A 100 -6.79 9.00 -10.03
CA ARG A 100 -7.05 8.76 -8.61
C ARG A 100 -8.55 8.73 -8.37
N PRO A 101 -9.12 7.59 -7.97
CA PRO A 101 -10.54 7.52 -7.63
C PRO A 101 -10.81 8.24 -6.29
N ASP A 102 -12.03 8.77 -6.16
CA ASP A 102 -12.47 9.34 -4.89
C ASP A 102 -12.54 8.27 -3.80
N VAL A 103 -12.15 8.63 -2.58
CA VAL A 103 -12.07 7.69 -1.44
C VAL A 103 -13.43 7.08 -1.10
N SER A 104 -14.53 7.83 -1.28
CA SER A 104 -15.88 7.32 -1.09
C SER A 104 -16.23 6.14 -2.01
N THR A 105 -15.51 6.00 -3.13
CA THR A 105 -15.74 4.91 -4.09
C THR A 105 -14.89 3.67 -3.82
N TRP A 106 -13.94 3.72 -2.89
CA TRP A 106 -12.98 2.63 -2.66
C TRP A 106 -13.66 1.31 -2.25
N GLN A 107 -14.71 1.37 -1.44
CA GLN A 107 -15.45 0.16 -1.04
C GLN A 107 -16.15 -0.51 -2.22
N GLU A 108 -16.68 0.27 -3.16
CA GLU A 108 -17.29 -0.27 -4.37
C GLU A 108 -16.22 -0.86 -5.30
N LEU A 109 -15.09 -0.16 -5.46
CA LEU A 109 -13.96 -0.65 -6.23
C LEU A 109 -13.39 -1.96 -5.67
N ALA A 110 -13.21 -2.05 -4.35
CA ALA A 110 -12.76 -3.27 -3.67
C ALA A 110 -13.74 -4.43 -3.88
N ARG A 111 -15.06 -4.18 -3.79
CA ARG A 111 -16.08 -5.20 -4.07
C ARG A 111 -16.00 -5.73 -5.50
N ARG A 112 -15.80 -4.83 -6.48
CA ARG A 112 -15.61 -5.21 -7.88
C ARG A 112 -14.33 -6.02 -8.08
N ILE A 113 -13.22 -5.60 -7.48
CA ILE A 113 -11.96 -6.34 -7.50
C ILE A 113 -12.15 -7.78 -7.01
N VAL A 114 -12.85 -7.98 -5.89
CA VAL A 114 -13.14 -9.33 -5.36
C VAL A 114 -13.95 -10.14 -6.37
N ALA A 115 -14.99 -9.53 -6.96
CA ALA A 115 -15.86 -10.18 -7.93
C ALA A 115 -15.13 -10.58 -9.22
N ASP A 116 -14.15 -9.79 -9.64
CA ASP A 116 -13.36 -10.00 -10.86
C ASP A 116 -12.23 -11.02 -10.65
N THR A 117 -11.93 -11.44 -9.42
CA THR A 117 -10.93 -12.49 -9.17
C THR A 117 -11.38 -13.87 -9.70
N PRO A 118 -10.44 -14.76 -10.08
CA PRO A 118 -10.79 -16.10 -10.57
C PRO A 118 -11.56 -16.97 -9.58
N CYS A 119 -11.45 -16.72 -8.27
CA CYS A 119 -12.22 -17.41 -7.24
C CYS A 119 -12.64 -16.43 -6.13
N PRO A 120 -13.75 -15.70 -6.32
CA PRO A 120 -14.22 -14.74 -5.31
C PRO A 120 -14.49 -15.37 -3.93
N PRO A 121 -15.03 -16.60 -3.81
CA PRO A 121 -15.20 -17.24 -2.52
C PRO A 121 -13.89 -17.45 -1.74
N TRP A 122 -12.77 -17.71 -2.42
CA TRP A 122 -11.47 -17.88 -1.79
C TRP A 122 -11.01 -16.59 -1.10
N LEU A 123 -11.11 -15.47 -1.82
CA LEU A 123 -10.75 -14.16 -1.29
C LEU A 123 -11.73 -13.70 -0.20
N ARG A 124 -13.03 -13.95 -0.36
CA ARG A 124 -14.03 -13.63 0.68
C ARG A 124 -13.85 -14.46 1.95
N ALA A 125 -13.49 -15.73 1.82
CA ALA A 125 -13.14 -16.57 2.97
C ALA A 125 -11.92 -16.02 3.71
N ALA A 126 -10.88 -15.61 2.99
CA ALA A 126 -9.70 -14.97 3.56
C ALA A 126 -10.05 -13.67 4.32
N MET A 127 -10.86 -12.80 3.72
CA MET A 127 -11.36 -11.59 4.38
C MET A 127 -12.17 -11.92 5.64
N ALA A 128 -13.03 -12.92 5.59
CA ALA A 128 -13.81 -13.35 6.76
C ALA A 128 -12.91 -13.86 7.89
N CYS A 129 -11.88 -14.64 7.56
CA CYS A 129 -10.85 -15.08 8.50
C CYS A 129 -10.14 -13.88 9.15
N LEU A 130 -9.73 -12.89 8.35
CA LEU A 130 -9.05 -11.68 8.84
C LEU A 130 -9.95 -10.74 9.65
N ARG A 131 -11.27 -10.93 9.64
CA ARG A 131 -12.22 -10.20 10.49
C ARG A 131 -12.64 -11.00 11.72
N GLY A 132 -12.22 -12.26 11.84
CA GLY A 132 -12.75 -13.19 12.83
C GLY A 132 -14.23 -13.55 12.61
N ASP A 133 -14.77 -13.38 11.40
CA ASP A 133 -16.16 -13.74 11.08
C ASP A 133 -16.25 -15.22 10.68
N THR A 134 -16.39 -16.08 11.68
CA THR A 134 -16.48 -17.54 11.50
C THR A 134 -17.66 -17.95 10.62
N HIS A 135 -18.81 -17.28 10.73
CA HIS A 135 -20.00 -17.62 9.94
C HIS A 135 -19.79 -17.33 8.46
N ALA A 136 -19.21 -16.17 8.13
CA ALA A 136 -18.87 -15.85 6.75
C ALA A 136 -17.78 -16.80 6.20
N LEU A 137 -16.77 -17.13 7.01
CA LEU A 137 -15.72 -18.08 6.64
C LEU A 137 -16.31 -19.45 6.26
N MET A 138 -17.16 -20.02 7.12
CA MET A 138 -17.80 -21.32 6.88
C MET A 138 -18.71 -21.30 5.65
N ARG A 139 -19.47 -20.23 5.45
CA ARG A 139 -20.33 -20.05 4.27
C ARG A 139 -19.52 -20.06 2.97
N GLU A 140 -18.42 -19.32 2.91
CA GLU A 140 -17.56 -19.29 1.72
C GLU A 140 -16.81 -20.61 1.52
N HIS A 141 -16.37 -21.26 2.59
CA HIS A 141 -15.80 -22.61 2.55
C HIS A 141 -16.78 -23.63 1.94
N MET A 142 -18.03 -23.65 2.40
CA MET A 142 -19.07 -24.50 1.81
C MET A 142 -19.34 -24.15 0.34
N ALA A 143 -19.33 -22.86 -0.01
CA ALA A 143 -19.50 -22.43 -1.41
C ALA A 143 -18.36 -22.92 -2.32
N MET A 144 -17.11 -22.97 -1.82
CA MET A 144 -15.97 -23.54 -2.53
C MET A 144 -16.08 -25.05 -2.68
N ALA A 145 -16.46 -25.76 -1.62
CA ALA A 145 -16.66 -27.21 -1.64
C ALA A 145 -17.73 -27.62 -2.67
N HIS A 146 -18.88 -26.92 -2.71
CA HIS A 146 -19.93 -27.17 -3.71
C HIS A 146 -19.49 -26.92 -5.15
N ARG A 147 -18.49 -26.05 -5.36
CA ARG A 147 -17.91 -25.77 -6.68
C ARG A 147 -16.78 -26.74 -7.05
N GLY A 148 -16.46 -27.69 -6.19
CA GLY A 148 -15.36 -28.64 -6.40
C GLY A 148 -13.98 -27.99 -6.37
N VAL A 149 -13.82 -26.87 -5.65
CA VAL A 149 -12.50 -26.24 -5.47
C VAL A 149 -11.68 -27.10 -4.53
N ASP A 150 -10.54 -27.60 -5.00
CA ASP A 150 -9.57 -28.28 -4.15
C ASP A 150 -8.80 -27.26 -3.29
N LEU A 151 -9.15 -27.19 -2.01
CA LEU A 151 -8.54 -26.26 -1.06
C LEU A 151 -7.11 -26.65 -0.67
N GLN A 152 -6.72 -27.92 -0.80
CA GLN A 152 -5.41 -28.39 -0.37
C GLN A 152 -4.29 -27.97 -1.34
N SER A 153 -4.58 -28.01 -2.64
CA SER A 153 -3.64 -27.59 -3.68
C SER A 153 -3.70 -26.09 -3.97
N ARG A 154 -4.75 -25.40 -3.53
CA ARG A 154 -4.89 -23.96 -3.77
C ARG A 154 -3.95 -23.14 -2.88
N ARG A 155 -3.25 -22.21 -3.52
CA ARG A 155 -2.32 -21.26 -2.91
C ARG A 155 -2.79 -19.85 -3.29
N PHE A 156 -2.56 -18.87 -2.42
CA PHE A 156 -2.79 -17.47 -2.79
C PHE A 156 -1.80 -17.03 -3.86
N THR A 157 -2.30 -16.37 -4.90
CA THR A 157 -1.47 -15.74 -5.93
C THR A 157 -1.06 -14.33 -5.51
N ASP A 158 -0.09 -13.74 -6.21
CA ASP A 158 0.23 -12.32 -6.04
C ASP A 158 -0.98 -11.41 -6.32
N GLU A 159 -1.84 -11.79 -7.26
CA GLU A 159 -3.09 -11.08 -7.57
C GLU A 159 -4.06 -11.12 -6.38
N ASP A 160 -4.23 -12.29 -5.75
CA ASP A 160 -5.05 -12.42 -4.55
C ASP A 160 -4.51 -11.54 -3.42
N ILE A 161 -3.18 -11.51 -3.25
CA ILE A 161 -2.51 -10.67 -2.24
C ILE A 161 -2.76 -9.17 -2.52
N CYS A 162 -2.64 -8.76 -3.77
CA CYS A 162 -2.92 -7.37 -4.17
C CYS A 162 -4.39 -7.00 -3.99
N ALA A 163 -5.31 -7.91 -4.32
CA ALA A 163 -6.75 -7.72 -4.12
C ALA A 163 -7.08 -7.60 -2.62
N MET A 164 -6.47 -8.44 -1.78
CA MET A 164 -6.60 -8.41 -0.33
C MET A 164 -6.14 -7.07 0.27
N HIS A 165 -4.99 -6.58 -0.18
CA HIS A 165 -4.47 -5.25 0.22
C HIS A 165 -5.49 -4.14 -0.03
N LEU A 166 -6.02 -4.08 -1.25
CA LEU A 166 -7.02 -3.08 -1.63
C LEU A 166 -8.30 -3.22 -0.81
N CYS A 167 -8.78 -4.44 -0.56
CA CYS A 167 -9.96 -4.67 0.27
C CYS A 167 -9.77 -4.17 1.70
N ARG A 168 -8.63 -4.50 2.34
CA ARG A 168 -8.32 -4.06 3.70
C ARG A 168 -8.19 -2.55 3.82
N LEU A 169 -7.59 -1.90 2.82
CA LEU A 169 -7.51 -0.44 2.78
C LEU A 169 -8.89 0.20 2.64
N ALA A 170 -9.75 -0.34 1.77
CA ALA A 170 -11.12 0.16 1.61
C ALA A 170 -11.98 0.01 2.88
N GLU A 171 -11.77 -1.04 3.67
CA GLU A 171 -12.48 -1.26 4.93
C GLU A 171 -12.08 -0.28 6.02
N ARG A 172 -10.78 -0.03 6.15
CA ARG A 172 -10.25 0.90 7.15
C ARG A 172 -10.61 2.35 6.80
N GLY A 173 -10.83 2.64 5.51
CA GLY A 173 -11.02 3.99 5.03
C GLY A 173 -9.77 4.85 5.26
N ASP A 174 -8.61 4.20 5.41
CA ASP A 174 -7.37 4.89 5.76
C ASP A 174 -6.96 5.81 4.62
N LEU A 175 -6.85 7.09 4.95
CA LEU A 175 -6.43 8.15 4.06
C LEU A 175 -4.90 8.27 4.01
N ILE A 176 -4.47 8.99 2.99
CA ILE A 176 -3.15 9.60 2.81
C ILE A 176 -2.60 10.13 4.15
N GLY A 177 -1.44 9.62 4.58
CA GLY A 177 -0.74 10.07 5.80
C GLY A 177 -0.81 9.11 6.99
N GLN A 178 -1.65 8.08 6.93
CA GLN A 178 -1.52 6.91 7.81
C GLN A 178 -0.30 6.08 7.36
N PRO A 179 0.44 5.44 8.28
CA PRO A 179 1.53 4.55 7.90
C PRO A 179 0.97 3.46 6.96
N PRO A 180 1.64 3.19 5.83
CA PRO A 180 1.14 2.23 4.86
C PRO A 180 0.93 0.88 5.53
N LEU A 181 -0.17 0.21 5.18
CA LEU A 181 -0.40 -1.16 5.60
C LEU A 181 0.77 -2.01 5.08
N GLU A 182 1.59 -2.53 5.99
CA GLU A 182 2.77 -3.27 5.57
C GLU A 182 2.37 -4.49 4.72
N ALA A 183 2.97 -4.59 3.53
CA ALA A 183 2.77 -5.69 2.60
C ALA A 183 2.85 -7.06 3.28
N LEU A 184 3.81 -7.18 4.20
CA LEU A 184 4.12 -8.38 4.95
C LEU A 184 2.99 -8.81 5.90
N ALA A 185 2.33 -7.87 6.59
CA ALA A 185 1.26 -8.21 7.53
C ALA A 185 0.07 -8.88 6.83
N VAL A 186 -0.29 -8.38 5.64
CA VAL A 186 -1.33 -9.01 4.81
C VAL A 186 -0.89 -10.37 4.28
N GLN A 187 0.35 -10.51 3.81
CA GLN A 187 0.87 -11.79 3.35
C GLN A 187 0.86 -12.86 4.45
N ILE A 188 1.31 -12.50 5.66
CA ILE A 188 1.27 -13.38 6.83
C ILE A 188 -0.18 -13.76 7.15
N GLY A 189 -1.08 -12.78 7.23
CA GLY A 189 -2.51 -13.02 7.48
C GLY A 189 -3.15 -13.93 6.42
N MET A 190 -2.74 -13.81 5.16
CA MET A 190 -3.21 -14.67 4.08
C MET A 190 -2.69 -16.09 4.19
N HIS A 191 -1.41 -16.31 4.47
CA HIS A 191 -0.90 -17.67 4.71
C HIS A 191 -1.56 -18.33 5.92
N MET A 192 -1.89 -17.55 6.95
CA MET A 192 -2.64 -18.02 8.10
C MET A 192 -4.09 -18.40 7.73
N ALA A 193 -4.76 -17.57 6.92
CA ALA A 193 -6.09 -17.90 6.40
C ALA A 193 -6.07 -19.13 5.48
N GLU A 194 -5.04 -19.25 4.64
CA GLU A 194 -4.82 -20.43 3.78
C GLU A 194 -4.72 -21.70 4.60
N PHE A 195 -3.87 -21.68 5.62
CA PHE A 195 -3.67 -22.81 6.53
C PHE A 195 -4.96 -23.18 7.27
N ALA A 196 -5.69 -22.18 7.79
CA ALA A 196 -6.97 -22.41 8.46
C ALA A 196 -8.02 -23.02 7.52
N LEU A 197 -8.08 -22.55 6.28
CA LEU A 197 -8.99 -23.09 5.26
C LEU A 197 -8.63 -24.53 4.87
N GLN A 198 -7.35 -24.88 4.82
CA GLN A 198 -6.90 -26.24 4.54
C GLN A 198 -7.21 -27.22 5.66
N LEU A 199 -7.17 -26.77 6.91
CA LEU A 199 -7.55 -27.59 8.07
C LEU A 199 -9.06 -27.72 8.25
N GLY A 200 -9.85 -26.79 7.70
CA GLY A 200 -11.30 -26.75 7.91
C GLY A 200 -11.71 -26.40 9.34
N ASP A 201 -10.80 -25.87 10.15
CA ASP A 201 -11.03 -25.57 11.57
C ASP A 201 -11.15 -24.06 11.83
N ALA A 202 -12.36 -23.64 12.17
CA ALA A 202 -12.68 -22.28 12.58
C ALA A 202 -11.92 -21.81 13.84
N SER A 203 -11.56 -22.74 14.72
CA SER A 203 -10.85 -22.46 15.97
C SER A 203 -9.43 -21.97 15.67
N THR A 204 -8.74 -22.65 14.75
CA THR A 204 -7.43 -22.26 14.24
C THR A 204 -7.48 -20.90 13.55
N ALA A 205 -8.50 -20.61 12.73
CA ALA A 205 -8.69 -19.29 12.11
C ALA A 205 -8.77 -18.15 13.15
N THR A 206 -9.50 -18.39 14.24
CA THR A 206 -9.71 -17.40 15.31
C THR A 206 -8.43 -17.14 16.12
N CYS A 207 -7.70 -18.20 16.51
CA CYS A 207 -6.42 -18.07 17.20
C CYS A 207 -5.36 -17.33 16.35
N LEU A 208 -5.34 -17.59 15.04
CA LEU A 208 -4.43 -16.94 14.11
C LEU A 208 -4.77 -15.45 13.94
N HIS A 209 -6.05 -15.10 13.87
CA HIS A 209 -6.49 -13.70 13.85
C HIS A 209 -5.99 -12.92 15.08
N ASP A 210 -6.16 -13.47 16.28
CA ASP A 210 -5.75 -12.81 17.54
C ASP A 210 -4.22 -12.58 17.60
N LEU A 211 -3.43 -13.51 17.08
CA LEU A 211 -1.97 -13.34 16.98
C LEU A 211 -1.59 -12.19 16.03
N SER A 212 -2.29 -12.05 14.91
CA SER A 212 -2.03 -10.98 13.92
C SER A 212 -2.40 -9.59 14.45
N LEU A 213 -3.50 -9.48 15.21
CA LEU A 213 -3.88 -8.24 15.90
C LEU A 213 -2.87 -7.86 16.99
N THR A 214 -2.37 -8.84 17.74
CA THR A 214 -1.43 -8.61 18.84
C THR A 214 -0.09 -8.05 18.32
N GLN A 215 0.38 -8.50 17.15
CA GLN A 215 1.60 -7.95 16.53
C GLN A 215 1.43 -6.50 16.03
N ALA A 216 0.25 -6.14 15.53
CA ALA A 216 -0.05 -4.76 15.13
C ALA A 216 -0.03 -3.80 16.33
N VAL A 217 -0.59 -4.23 17.47
CA VAL A 217 -0.59 -3.44 18.71
C VAL A 217 0.83 -3.28 19.28
N HIS A 218 1.65 -4.33 19.20
CA HIS A 218 3.00 -4.28 19.77
C HIS A 218 3.94 -3.35 19.00
N ARG A 219 3.73 -3.14 17.69
CA ARG A 219 4.53 -2.18 16.90
C ARG A 219 4.15 -0.73 17.14
N ILE A 220 2.86 -0.42 17.32
CA ILE A 220 2.41 0.95 17.65
C ILE A 220 3.01 1.40 19.01
N ASN A 221 3.14 0.47 19.96
CA ASN A 221 3.69 0.78 21.29
C ASN A 221 5.23 0.79 21.35
N CYS A 222 5.91 0.35 20.29
CA CYS A 222 7.38 0.35 20.22
C CYS A 222 7.95 1.45 19.33
N GLU A 223 7.14 2.36 18.79
CA GLU A 223 7.67 3.61 18.25
C GLU A 223 8.35 4.40 19.39
N PRO A 224 9.65 4.73 19.28
CA PRO A 224 10.31 5.52 20.29
C PRO A 224 9.59 6.87 20.37
N ALA A 225 9.15 7.24 21.57
CA ALA A 225 8.53 8.53 21.85
C ALA A 225 9.32 9.62 21.12
N SER A 226 8.69 10.23 20.11
CA SER A 226 9.28 11.30 19.32
C SER A 226 9.90 12.32 20.28
N VAL A 227 11.24 12.40 20.26
CA VAL A 227 11.98 13.43 20.96
C VAL A 227 11.49 14.75 20.38
N ARG A 228 10.61 15.44 21.12
CA ARG A 228 10.22 16.81 20.86
C ARG A 228 11.49 17.66 21.01
N PHE A 229 12.18 17.92 19.91
CA PHE A 229 13.16 18.98 19.87
C PHE A 229 12.40 20.28 20.17
N GLY A 230 12.74 20.89 21.30
CA GLY A 230 12.24 22.20 21.68
C GLY A 230 12.49 23.18 20.56
N SER A 231 11.47 23.99 20.26
CA SER A 231 11.62 25.15 19.38
C SER A 231 12.81 25.98 19.85
N PRO A 232 13.68 26.46 18.95
CA PRO A 232 14.64 27.49 19.32
C PRO A 232 13.82 28.71 19.74
N ILE A 233 13.98 29.10 21.00
CA ILE A 233 13.53 30.39 21.50
C ILE A 233 14.32 31.43 20.70
N CYS A 234 13.66 32.14 19.79
CA CYS A 234 14.20 33.36 19.22
C CYS A 234 14.27 34.39 20.35
N GLU A 235 15.46 34.60 20.90
CA GLU A 235 15.74 35.78 21.71
C GLU A 235 15.71 37.01 20.78
N ASP A 236 14.64 37.80 20.89
CA ASP A 236 14.57 39.13 20.33
C ASP A 236 15.63 40.01 21.01
N LYS A 237 16.70 40.31 20.28
CA LYS A 237 17.61 41.40 20.61
C LYS A 237 16.88 42.73 20.36
N VAL A 238 16.38 43.33 21.43
CA VAL A 238 15.99 44.74 21.46
C VAL A 238 17.26 45.56 21.23
N ALA A 239 17.34 46.20 20.07
CA ALA A 239 18.32 47.24 19.79
C ALA A 239 17.74 48.58 20.24
N ASP A 240 18.24 49.10 21.35
CA ASP A 240 17.98 50.47 21.78
C ASP A 240 18.69 51.43 20.81
N GLY A 241 17.91 52.02 19.90
CA GLY A 241 18.34 53.11 19.05
C GLY A 241 18.21 54.44 19.78
N GLU A 242 19.35 55.01 20.17
CA GLU A 242 19.52 56.43 20.50
C GLU A 242 18.93 57.33 19.40
N SER A 243 18.01 58.21 19.78
CA SER A 243 17.55 59.33 18.96
C SER A 243 17.78 60.63 19.72
N THR A 244 18.91 61.25 19.41
CA THR A 244 19.19 62.66 19.67
C THR A 244 18.31 63.55 18.77
N HIS A 245 17.53 64.44 19.35
CA HIS A 245 17.02 65.63 18.66
C HIS A 245 17.14 66.84 19.56
N GLY A 246 18.03 67.75 19.15
CA GLY A 246 18.12 69.11 19.64
C GLY A 246 17.47 70.08 18.64
N GLY A 247 17.20 71.29 19.14
CA GLY A 247 16.76 72.47 18.37
C GLY A 247 15.25 72.49 18.16
N GLY A 248 14.46 73.45 18.62
CA GLY A 248 14.74 74.88 18.81
C GLY A 248 14.14 75.65 17.64
N ASP A 249 12.99 76.30 17.87
CA ASP A 249 12.60 77.60 17.31
C ASP A 249 11.17 77.95 17.78
N GLY A 250 11.02 79.15 18.39
CA GLY A 250 9.75 79.72 18.85
C GLY A 250 9.83 80.38 20.21
#